data_AF-A0A2M7KZH2-F1
#
_entry.id   AF-A0A2M7KZH2-F1
#
_cell.length_a   1.000
_cell.length_b   1.000
_cell.length_c   1.000
_cell.angle_alpha   90.00
_cell.angle_beta   90.00
_cell.angle_gamma   90.00
#
_symmetry.space_group_name_H-M   'P 1'
#
loop_
_entity.id
_entity.type
_entity.pdbx_description
1 polymer ?
#
loop_
_entity_poly.entity_id
_entity_poly.type
_entity_poly.pdbx_seq_one_letter_code
_entity_poly.pdbx_strand_id
1 'polypeptide(L)'
;MPQTATLDRIVLDLQATTQAVRDLLTRVRAGYPKPIMLENLRDARYEVIRPIPVVLEEDDGQYCATWYDADMFGYGDTEQEGLEDLCEGIAGLWEVLKREAAGQSLGGDLAQQWVFLQRSIREAA
;
A
#
# COMPACT_ATOMS: atom_id res chain seq x y z
N MET A 1 -55.62 15.88 0.99
CA MET A 1 -54.44 15.26 0.37
C MET A 1 -53.22 15.29 1.31
N PRO A 2 -53.19 14.50 2.41
CA PRO A 2 -52.08 14.52 3.39
C PRO A 2 -51.10 13.34 3.27
N GLN A 3 -51.51 12.27 2.58
CA GLN A 3 -50.78 10.99 2.55
C GLN A 3 -49.50 11.06 1.70
N THR A 4 -49.52 11.82 0.61
CA THR A 4 -48.37 12.00 -0.29
C THR A 4 -47.20 12.72 0.39
N ALA A 5 -47.49 13.80 1.13
CA ALA A 5 -46.46 14.55 1.87
C ALA A 5 -45.78 13.74 2.97
N THR A 6 -46.47 12.73 3.53
CA THR A 6 -45.92 11.83 4.55
C THR A 6 -44.97 10.81 3.92
N LEU A 7 -45.32 10.28 2.75
CA LEU A 7 -44.45 9.37 1.99
C LEU A 7 -43.18 10.09 1.49
N ASP A 8 -43.31 11.32 0.98
CA ASP A 8 -42.16 12.10 0.50
C ASP A 8 -41.15 12.38 1.64
N ARG A 9 -41.63 12.68 2.85
CA ARG A 9 -40.78 12.85 4.04
C ARG A 9 -40.02 11.57 4.37
N ILE A 10 -40.70 10.42 4.37
CA ILE A 10 -40.08 9.12 4.66
C ILE A 10 -39.00 8.79 3.62
N VAL A 11 -39.25 9.06 2.34
CA VAL A 11 -38.28 8.83 1.27
C VAL A 11 -37.04 9.71 1.45
N LEU A 12 -37.23 10.99 1.78
CA LEU A 12 -36.13 11.92 2.08
C LEU A 12 -35.26 11.45 3.26
N ASP A 13 -35.88 11.03 4.36
CA ASP A 13 -35.17 10.54 5.54
C ASP A 13 -34.40 9.24 5.23
N LEU A 14 -34.98 8.34 4.43
CA LEU A 14 -34.31 7.12 3.97
C LEU A 14 -33.10 7.42 3.07
N GLN A 15 -33.21 8.40 2.18
CA GLN A 15 -32.10 8.85 1.33
C GLN A 15 -30.97 9.44 2.16
N ALA A 16 -31.29 10.32 3.11
CA ALA A 16 -30.31 10.90 4.03
C ALA A 16 -29.59 9.84 4.86
N THR A 17 -30.35 8.86 5.40
CA THR A 17 -29.80 7.74 6.15
C THR A 17 -28.87 6.88 5.29
N THR A 18 -29.28 6.59 4.05
CA THR A 18 -28.46 5.82 3.11
C THR A 18 -27.15 6.52 2.79
N GLN A 19 -27.16 7.85 2.62
CA GLN A 19 -25.95 8.62 2.37
C GLN A 19 -25.01 8.60 3.58
N ALA A 20 -25.55 8.81 4.78
CA ALA A 20 -24.75 8.77 6.01
C ALA A 20 -24.08 7.39 6.23
N VAL A 21 -24.78 6.30 5.95
CA VAL A 21 -24.20 4.94 6.04
C VAL A 21 -23.10 4.73 5.01
N ARG A 22 -23.24 5.24 3.79
CA ARG A 22 -22.18 5.17 2.77
C ARG A 22 -20.95 5.95 3.19
N ASP A 23 -21.12 7.18 3.68
CA ASP A 23 -20.01 8.00 4.13
C ASP A 23 -19.27 7.35 5.31
N LEU A 24 -20.02 6.72 6.23
CA LEU A 24 -19.44 5.94 7.32
C LEU A 24 -18.65 4.73 6.79
N LEU A 25 -19.20 3.97 5.84
CA LEU A 25 -18.51 2.81 5.25
C LEU A 25 -17.22 3.22 4.54
N THR A 26 -17.20 4.36 3.85
CA THR A 26 -15.99 4.92 3.23
C THR A 26 -14.93 5.19 4.29
N ARG A 27 -15.28 5.90 5.37
CA ARG A 27 -14.34 6.22 6.47
C ARG A 27 -13.84 4.97 7.19
N VAL A 28 -14.73 4.01 7.41
CA VAL A 28 -14.38 2.74 8.04
C VAL A 28 -13.43 1.96 7.15
N ARG A 29 -13.63 1.91 5.82
CA ARG A 29 -12.70 1.24 4.90
C ARG A 29 -11.33 1.91 4.82
N ALA A 30 -11.29 3.24 4.84
CA ALA A 30 -10.03 4.00 4.80
C ALA A 30 -9.09 3.61 5.96
N GLY A 31 -9.63 3.48 7.17
CA GLY A 31 -8.84 3.15 8.36
C GLY A 31 -8.48 1.66 8.55
N TYR A 32 -8.86 0.76 7.64
CA TYR A 32 -8.49 -0.66 7.76
C TYR A 32 -7.25 -0.99 6.95
N PRO A 33 -6.25 -1.66 7.56
CA PRO A 33 -5.10 -2.18 6.84
C PRO A 33 -5.54 -3.11 5.71
N LYS A 34 -5.16 -2.77 4.48
CA LYS A 34 -5.47 -3.52 3.28
C LYS A 34 -4.25 -4.35 2.86
N PRO A 35 -4.27 -5.68 3.04
CA PRO A 35 -3.18 -6.52 2.58
C PRO A 35 -3.19 -6.63 1.04
N ILE A 36 -2.02 -6.45 0.43
CA ILE A 36 -1.78 -6.51 -1.00
C ILE A 36 -0.56 -7.41 -1.23
N MET A 37 -0.61 -8.23 -2.27
CA MET A 37 0.56 -8.96 -2.75
C MET A 37 1.13 -8.20 -3.94
N LEU A 38 2.31 -7.61 -3.77
CA LEU A 38 2.99 -6.91 -4.84
C LEU A 38 3.71 -7.93 -5.73
N GLU A 39 3.29 -8.02 -6.99
CA GLU A 39 3.78 -9.02 -7.96
C GLU A 39 4.80 -8.46 -8.95
N ASN A 40 5.04 -7.14 -8.95
CA ASN A 40 6.07 -6.48 -9.76
C ASN A 40 6.43 -5.13 -9.13
N LEU A 41 7.63 -4.63 -9.44
CA LEU A 41 8.10 -3.31 -9.00
C LEU A 41 7.80 -2.19 -10.00
N ARG A 42 7.09 -2.46 -11.11
CA ARG A 42 6.92 -1.55 -12.25
C ARG A 42 8.23 -1.02 -12.86
N ASP A 43 9.36 -1.63 -12.53
CA ASP A 43 10.68 -1.35 -13.09
C ASP A 43 11.14 -2.57 -13.88
N ALA A 44 11.38 -2.38 -15.19
CA ALA A 44 11.77 -3.46 -16.10
C ALA A 44 13.13 -4.08 -15.78
N ARG A 45 13.95 -3.44 -14.93
CA ARG A 45 15.25 -3.97 -14.49
C ARG A 45 15.12 -5.11 -13.49
N TYR A 46 13.97 -5.23 -12.83
CA TYR A 46 13.76 -6.21 -11.77
C TYR A 46 12.53 -7.08 -12.02
N GLU A 47 12.62 -8.31 -11.55
CA GLU A 47 11.52 -9.27 -11.52
C GLU A 47 11.24 -9.66 -10.08
N VAL A 48 9.97 -9.63 -9.68
CA VAL A 48 9.52 -10.14 -8.39
C VAL A 48 9.32 -11.65 -8.53
N ILE A 49 10.20 -12.43 -7.88
CA ILE A 49 10.19 -13.90 -7.92
C ILE A 49 9.34 -14.52 -6.82
N ARG A 50 9.06 -13.75 -5.77
CA ARG A 50 8.11 -14.10 -4.71
C ARG A 50 7.26 -12.86 -4.41
N PRO A 51 5.92 -12.95 -4.45
CA PRO A 51 5.06 -11.82 -4.14
C PRO A 51 5.40 -11.21 -2.79
N ILE A 52 5.52 -9.88 -2.76
CA ILE A 52 5.89 -9.13 -1.58
C ILE A 52 4.62 -8.78 -0.80
N PRO A 53 4.48 -9.22 0.47
CA PRO A 53 3.33 -8.86 1.28
C PRO A 53 3.45 -7.40 1.71
N VAL A 54 2.51 -6.58 1.21
CA VAL A 54 2.40 -5.16 1.52
C VAL A 54 1.11 -4.91 2.28
N VAL A 55 1.16 -4.06 3.28
CA VAL A 55 -0.02 -3.56 3.98
C VAL A 55 -0.19 -2.09 3.61
N LEU A 56 -1.37 -1.75 3.09
CA LEU A 56 -1.73 -0.39 2.75
C LEU A 56 -2.68 0.18 3.80
N GLU A 57 -2.32 1.32 4.36
CA GLU A 57 -3.08 2.03 5.39
C GLU A 57 -3.27 3.49 4.96
N GLU A 58 -4.45 4.05 5.24
CA GLU A 58 -4.67 5.50 5.14
C GLU A 58 -4.59 6.11 6.53
N ASP A 59 -3.70 7.06 6.73
CA ASP A 59 -3.57 7.85 7.95
C ASP A 59 -3.64 9.35 7.61
N ASP A 60 -4.57 10.06 8.22
CA ASP A 60 -4.84 11.49 8.03
C ASP A 60 -4.86 11.98 6.57
N GLY A 61 -5.41 11.16 5.66
CA GLY A 61 -5.51 11.47 4.23
C GLY A 61 -4.24 11.19 3.41
N GLN A 62 -3.22 10.56 4.01
CA GLN A 62 -2.03 10.05 3.34
C GLN A 62 -2.06 8.51 3.33
N TYR A 63 -1.74 7.91 2.19
CA TYR A 63 -1.59 6.47 2.07
C TYR A 63 -0.15 6.04 2.37
N CYS A 64 0.00 5.02 3.21
CA CYS A 64 1.26 4.37 3.53
C CYS A 64 1.22 2.91 3.08
N ALA A 65 2.14 2.53 2.20
CA ALA A 65 2.36 1.14 1.78
C ALA A 65 3.57 0.59 2.54
N THR A 66 3.37 -0.46 3.33
CA THR A 66 4.40 -1.03 4.21
C THR A 66 4.75 -2.46 3.83
N TRP A 67 6.05 -2.72 3.64
CA TRP A 67 6.61 -4.07 3.61
C TRP A 67 7.41 -4.33 4.89
N TYR A 68 6.76 -4.96 5.87
CA TYR A 68 7.32 -5.15 7.22
C TYR A 68 8.59 -6.01 7.26
N ASP A 69 8.71 -7.05 6.42
CA ASP A 69 9.86 -7.95 6.50
C ASP A 69 11.17 -7.21 6.15
N ALA A 70 11.11 -6.24 5.25
CA ALA A 70 12.27 -5.44 4.83
C ALA A 70 12.31 -4.06 5.50
N ASP A 71 11.41 -3.76 6.43
CA ASP A 71 11.28 -2.45 7.08
C ASP A 71 11.24 -1.30 6.06
N MET A 72 10.39 -1.47 5.04
CA MET A 72 10.26 -0.54 3.92
C MET A 72 8.87 0.06 3.86
N PHE A 73 8.81 1.34 3.48
CA PHE A 73 7.59 2.14 3.44
C PHE A 73 7.59 2.99 2.18
N GLY A 74 6.41 3.24 1.64
CA GLY A 74 6.16 4.23 0.60
C GLY A 74 4.92 5.05 0.92
N TYR A 75 4.92 6.32 0.52
CA TYR A 75 3.88 7.29 0.86
C TYR A 75 3.27 7.93 -0.39
N GLY A 76 2.00 8.31 -0.32
CA GLY A 76 1.34 9.04 -1.40
C GLY A 76 0.00 9.63 -1.00
N ASP A 77 -0.53 10.52 -1.83
CA ASP A 77 -1.88 11.08 -1.66
C ASP A 77 -2.94 10.08 -2.14
N THR A 78 -2.52 9.05 -2.87
CA THR A 78 -3.36 7.92 -3.31
C THR A 78 -2.74 6.56 -2.98
N GLU A 79 -3.57 5.52 -2.92
CA GLU A 79 -3.10 4.13 -2.79
C GLU A 79 -2.01 3.78 -3.81
N GLN A 80 -2.17 4.26 -5.05
CA GLN A 80 -1.26 3.98 -6.15
C GLN A 80 0.10 4.67 -5.95
N GLU A 81 0.10 5.94 -5.57
CA GLU A 81 1.33 6.69 -5.31
C GLU A 81 2.13 6.07 -4.15
N GLY A 82 1.48 5.66 -3.06
CA GLY A 82 2.16 4.98 -1.96
C GLY A 82 2.80 3.65 -2.38
N LEU A 83 2.12 2.89 -3.24
CA LEU A 83 2.69 1.66 -3.82
C LEU A 83 3.84 1.94 -4.78
N GLU A 84 3.76 2.99 -5.60
CA GLU A 84 4.81 3.40 -6.52
C GLU A 84 6.07 3.85 -5.77
N ASP A 85 5.92 4.70 -4.75
CA ASP A 85 7.01 5.14 -3.88
C ASP A 85 7.69 3.95 -3.19
N LEU A 86 6.91 2.98 -2.70
CA LEU A 86 7.47 1.75 -2.14
C LEU A 86 8.27 0.95 -3.19
N CYS A 87 7.76 0.84 -4.42
CA CYS A 87 8.46 0.14 -5.50
C CYS A 87 9.79 0.80 -5.86
N GLU A 88 9.80 2.13 -5.97
CA GLU A 88 11.00 2.92 -6.21
C GLU A 88 12.00 2.78 -5.07
N GLY A 89 11.52 2.79 -3.82
CA GLY A 89 12.32 2.54 -2.63
C GLY A 89 12.98 1.17 -2.67
N ILE A 90 12.23 0.10 -2.99
CA ILE A 90 12.76 -1.27 -3.07
C ILE A 90 13.85 -1.35 -4.15
N ALA A 91 13.60 -0.78 -5.32
CA ALA A 91 14.58 -0.73 -6.42
C ALA A 91 15.85 0.05 -6.03
N GLY A 92 15.69 1.20 -5.37
CA GLY A 92 16.80 2.01 -4.87
C GLY A 92 17.63 1.27 -3.82
N LEU A 93 16.97 0.62 -2.85
CA LEU A 93 17.65 -0.14 -1.81
C LEU A 93 18.42 -1.33 -2.38
N TRP A 94 17.85 -2.02 -3.38
CA TRP A 94 18.56 -3.09 -4.10
C TRP A 94 19.92 -2.63 -4.62
N GLU A 95 19.96 -1.52 -5.35
CA GLU A 95 21.19 -0.99 -5.94
C GLU A 95 22.21 -0.58 -4.88
N VAL A 96 21.75 0.04 -3.79
CA VAL A 96 22.61 0.43 -2.67
C VAL A 96 23.24 -0.81 -2.03
N LEU A 97 22.42 -1.79 -1.62
CA LEU A 97 22.88 -2.99 -0.93
C LEU A 97 23.72 -3.90 -1.85
N LYS A 98 23.38 -4.02 -3.13
CA LYS A 98 24.18 -4.74 -4.12
C LYS A 98 25.60 -4.20 -4.20
N ARG A 99 25.74 -2.86 -4.26
CA ARG A 99 27.05 -2.20 -4.31
C ARG A 99 27.83 -2.35 -3.01
N GLU A 100 27.15 -2.23 -1.87
CA GLU A 100 27.80 -2.37 -0.56
C GLU A 100 28.25 -3.81 -0.28
N ALA A 101 27.41 -4.81 -0.60
CA ALA A 101 27.72 -6.22 -0.47
C ALA A 101 28.90 -6.66 -1.35
N ALA A 102 29.13 -5.97 -2.48
CA ALA A 102 30.29 -6.20 -3.35
C ALA A 102 31.61 -5.65 -2.75
N GLY A 103 31.53 -4.65 -1.86
CA GLY A 103 32.70 -3.98 -1.28
C GLY A 103 33.07 -4.45 0.13
N GLN A 104 32.11 -4.95 0.91
CA GLN A 104 32.29 -5.36 2.31
C GLN A 104 31.11 -6.21 2.82
N SER A 105 31.21 -6.74 4.05
CA SER A 105 30.06 -7.35 4.73
C SER A 105 29.05 -6.27 5.14
N LEU A 106 27.78 -6.47 4.78
CA LEU A 106 26.67 -5.68 5.33
C LEU A 106 26.58 -5.91 6.84
N GLY A 107 26.29 -4.85 7.59
CA GLY A 107 26.10 -4.91 9.04
C GLY A 107 24.63 -5.02 9.43
N GLY A 108 24.34 -5.77 10.50
CA GLY A 108 23.06 -5.76 11.21
C GLY A 108 21.83 -5.79 10.31
N ASP A 109 21.00 -4.75 10.44
CA ASP A 109 19.70 -4.61 9.76
C ASP A 109 19.81 -4.59 8.23
N LEU A 110 20.88 -4.01 7.67
CA LEU A 110 21.11 -4.00 6.22
C LEU A 110 21.33 -5.40 5.64
N ALA A 111 22.02 -6.27 6.40
CA ALA A 111 22.20 -7.66 5.99
C ALA A 111 20.86 -8.42 6.00
N GLN A 112 19.98 -8.11 6.95
CA GLN A 112 18.65 -8.69 7.03
C GLN A 112 17.76 -8.21 5.88
N GLN A 113 17.70 -6.90 5.62
CA GLN A 113 17.00 -6.32 4.48
C GLN A 113 17.49 -6.93 3.16
N TRP A 114 18.81 -7.07 2.99
CA TRP A 114 19.39 -7.69 1.80
C TRP A 114 18.90 -9.12 1.59
N VAL A 115 18.83 -9.94 2.64
CA VAL A 115 18.29 -11.30 2.56
C VAL A 115 16.82 -11.31 2.11
N PHE A 116 16.00 -10.39 2.61
CA PHE A 116 14.61 -10.28 2.18
C PHE A 116 14.48 -9.84 0.72
N LEU A 117 15.24 -8.84 0.31
CA LEU A 117 15.29 -8.39 -1.07
C LEU A 117 15.70 -9.54 -2.01
N GLN A 118 16.79 -10.25 -1.73
CA GLN A 118 17.26 -11.37 -2.56
C GLN A 118 16.27 -12.55 -2.65
N ARG A 119 15.39 -12.71 -1.67
CA ARG A 119 14.34 -13.74 -1.69
C ARG A 119 13.11 -13.34 -2.50
N SER A 120 12.88 -12.04 -2.64
CA SER A 120 11.67 -11.48 -3.24
C SER A 120 11.88 -11.01 -4.66
N ILE A 121 13.06 -10.48 -4.98
CA ILE A 121 13.36 -9.85 -6.27
C ILE A 121 14.69 -10.33 -6.85
N ARG A 122 14.81 -10.21 -8.17
CA ARG A 122 16.05 -10.43 -8.93
C ARG A 122 16.15 -9.44 -10.07
N GLU A 123 17.32 -9.36 -10.70
CA GLU A 123 17.48 -8.64 -11.96
C GLU A 123 16.82 -9.41 -13.11
N ALA A 124 16.12 -8.69 -13.98
CA ALA A 124 15.54 -9.25 -15.19
C ALA A 124 16.66 -9.68 -16.15
N ALA A 125 16.45 -10.81 -16.84
CA ALA A 125 17.40 -11.40 -17.78
C ALA A 125 17.33 -10.77 -19.17
#